data_AF-A0A816GPX7-F1
#
_entry.id   AF-A0A816GPX7-F1
#
_cell.length_a   1.000
_cell.length_b   1.000
_cell.length_c   1.000
_cell.angle_alpha   90.00
_cell.angle_beta   90.00
_cell.angle_gamma   90.00
#
_symmetry.space_group_name_H-M   'P 1'
#
loop_
_entity.id
_entity.type
_entity.pdbx_description
1 polymer ?
#
loop_
_entity_poly.entity_id
_entity_poly.type
_entity_poly.pdbx_seq_one_letter_code
_entity_poly.pdbx_strand_id
1 'polypeptide(L)'
;MGLSLYDMVGQGFLRESDLENYIYELIPTMQQLAQLQETFYKFYVCTAVRKFFFFLDPLRTEKIAIPDILCSGFLDKLLEVHNFNH
;
A
#
# COMPACT_ATOMS: atom_id res chain seq x y z
N MET A 1 5.40 -10.30 0.44
CA MET A 1 6.35 -9.55 1.30
C MET A 1 5.58 -9.01 2.51
N GLY A 2 6.15 -9.02 3.71
CA GLY A 2 5.48 -8.47 4.90
C GLY A 2 5.77 -6.97 5.07
N LEU A 3 4.78 -6.18 5.49
CA LEU A 3 4.90 -4.72 5.72
C LEU A 3 6.07 -4.34 6.64
N SER A 4 6.40 -5.18 7.62
CA SER A 4 7.49 -4.96 8.56
C SER A 4 8.87 -4.86 7.90
N LEU A 5 9.04 -5.36 6.67
CA LEU A 5 10.30 -5.23 5.92
C LEU A 5 10.55 -3.80 5.41
N TYR A 6 9.50 -2.97 5.37
CA TYR A 6 9.56 -1.59 4.86
C TYR A 6 9.64 -0.57 6.00
N ASP A 7 9.58 -1.02 7.26
CA ASP A 7 9.83 -0.15 8.42
C ASP A 7 11.33 0.10 8.57
N MET A 8 11.84 1.10 7.83
CA MET A 8 13.25 1.47 7.86
C MET A 8 13.73 1.96 9.24
N VAL A 9 12.82 2.41 10.11
CA VAL A 9 13.14 2.97 11.43
C VAL A 9 12.99 1.93 12.54
N GLY A 10 12.28 0.83 12.28
CA GLY A 10 12.02 -0.24 13.25
C GLY A 10 11.08 0.18 14.39
N GLN A 11 10.24 1.19 14.17
CA GLN A 11 9.34 1.74 15.19
C GLN A 11 7.89 1.27 15.05
N GLY A 12 7.59 0.41 14.08
CA GLY A 12 6.25 -0.06 13.78
C GLY A 12 5.41 0.91 12.97
N PHE A 13 6.04 1.89 12.29
CA PHE A 13 5.37 2.89 11.46
C PHE A 13 5.92 2.89 10.05
N LEU A 14 5.07 3.17 9.07
CA LEU A 14 5.46 3.38 7.68
C LEU A 14 5.21 4.84 7.29
N ARG A 15 6.20 5.44 6.63
CA ARG A 15 6.08 6.74 5.97
C ARG A 15 5.53 6.57 4.56
N GLU A 16 5.25 7.69 3.91
CA GLU A 16 4.74 7.71 2.54
C GLU A 16 5.62 6.87 1.60
N SER A 17 6.93 7.12 1.58
CA SER A 17 7.88 6.40 0.72
C SER A 17 7.98 4.90 1.03
N ASP A 18 7.84 4.51 2.30
CA ASP A 18 7.88 3.09 2.70
C ASP A 18 6.67 2.35 2.12
N LEU A 19 5.49 2.98 2.22
CA LEU A 19 4.25 2.44 1.69
C LEU A 19 4.21 2.49 0.16
N GLU A 20 4.77 3.53 -0.46
CA GLU A 20 4.92 3.61 -1.92
C GLU A 20 5.73 2.44 -2.46
N ASN A 21 6.88 2.14 -1.85
CA ASN A 21 7.73 1.01 -2.23
C ASN A 21 7.01 -0.32 -2.06
N TYR A 22 6.31 -0.51 -0.94
CA TYR A 22 5.53 -1.72 -0.70
C TYR A 22 4.46 -1.95 -1.78
N ILE A 23 3.66 -0.92 -2.10
CA ILE A 23 2.59 -1.03 -3.10
C ILE A 23 3.20 -1.21 -4.50
N TYR A 24 4.30 -0.53 -4.81
CA TYR A 24 4.98 -0.66 -6.11
C TYR A 24 5.45 -2.11 -6.36
N GLU A 25 6.07 -2.75 -5.36
CA GLU A 25 6.48 -4.15 -5.46
C GLU A 25 5.30 -5.14 -5.49
N LEU A 26 4.13 -4.70 -5.00
CA LEU A 26 2.91 -5.50 -5.02
C LEU A 26 2.20 -5.47 -6.38
N ILE A 27 2.32 -4.37 -7.15
CA ILE A 27 1.66 -4.21 -8.46
C ILE A 27 1.91 -5.39 -9.43
N PRO A 28 3.16 -5.89 -9.64
CA PRO A 28 3.42 -7.02 -10.53
C PRO A 28 2.69 -8.30 -10.13
N THR A 29 2.35 -8.45 -8.84
CA THR A 29 1.61 -9.62 -8.34
C THR A 29 0.11 -9.53 -8.62
N MET A 30 -0.40 -8.34 -8.96
CA MET A 30 -1.80 -8.10 -9.28
C MET A 30 -2.01 -8.24 -10.79
N GLN A 31 -2.59 -9.36 -11.25
CA GLN A 31 -2.72 -9.66 -12.68
C GLN A 31 -3.35 -8.53 -13.52
N GLN A 32 -4.35 -7.84 -12.96
CA GLN A 32 -5.05 -6.74 -13.65
C GLN A 32 -4.17 -5.49 -13.81
N LEU A 33 -3.31 -5.21 -12.83
CA LEU A 33 -2.42 -4.06 -12.84
C LEU A 33 -1.10 -4.38 -13.56
N ALA A 34 -0.65 -5.63 -13.56
CA ALA A 34 0.53 -6.07 -14.30
C ALA A 34 0.43 -5.88 -15.82
N GLN A 35 -0.79 -5.78 -16.36
CA GLN A 35 -1.06 -5.50 -17.77
C GLN A 35 -1.01 -4.00 -18.12
N LEU A 36 -0.98 -3.13 -17.10
CA LEU A 36 -0.96 -1.69 -17.29
C LEU A 36 0.48 -1.22 -17.58
N GLN A 37 0.64 -0.12 -18.33
CA GLN A 37 1.98 0.40 -18.59
C GLN A 37 2.63 0.89 -17.29
N GLU A 38 3.93 0.67 -17.13
CA GLU A 38 4.70 1.07 -15.93
C GLU A 38 4.54 2.55 -15.58
N THR A 39 4.32 3.41 -16.58
CA THR A 39 4.05 4.85 -16.38
C THR A 39 2.83 5.09 -15.49
N PHE A 40 1.81 4.22 -15.58
CA PHE A 40 0.61 4.28 -14.74
C PHE A 40 0.80 3.69 -13.34
N TYR A 41 1.83 2.87 -13.12
CA TYR A 41 2.11 2.31 -11.80
C TYR A 41 2.36 3.43 -10.80
N LYS A 42 3.14 4.44 -11.18
CA LYS A 42 3.41 5.61 -10.34
C LYS A 42 2.12 6.35 -9.93
N PHE A 43 1.17 6.49 -10.87
CA PHE A 43 -0.12 7.12 -10.58
C PHE A 43 -0.98 6.28 -9.64
N TYR A 44 -1.00 4.96 -9.83
CA TYR A 44 -1.74 4.04 -8.96
C TYR A 44 -1.14 4.03 -7.55
N VAL A 45 0.18 3.86 -7.42
CA VAL A 45 0.90 3.87 -6.14
C VAL A 45 0.60 5.17 -5.39
N CYS A 46 0.82 6.32 -6.02
CA CYS A 46 0.57 7.62 -5.39
C CYS A 46 -0.90 7.76 -4.94
N THR A 47 -1.85 7.29 -5.74
CA THR A 47 -3.27 7.33 -5.42
C THR A 47 -3.61 6.41 -4.25
N ALA A 48 -3.08 5.19 -4.24
CA ALA A 48 -3.30 4.21 -3.18
C ALA A 48 -2.72 4.71 -1.85
N VAL A 49 -1.47 5.17 -1.84
CA VAL A 49 -0.81 5.71 -0.65
C VAL A 49 -1.57 6.90 -0.09
N ARG A 50 -1.98 7.86 -0.92
CA ARG A 50 -2.80 8.99 -0.47
C ARG A 50 -4.12 8.55 0.19
N LYS A 51 -4.74 7.47 -0.29
CA LYS A 51 -5.92 6.91 0.38
C LYS A 51 -5.57 6.37 1.76
N PHE A 52 -4.48 5.61 1.91
CA PHE A 52 -4.05 5.12 3.23
C PHE A 52 -3.83 6.28 4.21
N PHE A 53 -3.10 7.33 3.82
CA PHE A 53 -2.88 8.50 4.66
C PHE A 53 -4.16 9.27 4.97
N PHE A 54 -5.06 9.40 3.99
CA PHE A 54 -6.33 10.08 4.21
C PHE A 54 -7.21 9.37 5.27
N PHE A 55 -7.21 8.04 5.30
CA PHE A 55 -8.06 7.27 6.22
C PHE A 55 -7.38 6.92 7.55
N LEU A 56 -6.06 6.68 7.54
CA LEU A 56 -5.32 6.17 8.72
C LEU A 56 -4.43 7.21 9.40
N ASP A 57 -4.20 8.37 8.78
CA ASP A 57 -3.45 9.48 9.38
C ASP A 57 -4.28 10.79 9.40
N PRO A 58 -5.41 10.82 10.13
CA PRO A 58 -6.26 12.01 10.19
C PRO A 58 -5.56 13.24 10.81
N LEU A 59 -4.51 13.00 11.61
CA LEU A 59 -3.71 14.04 12.25
C LEU A 59 -2.55 14.55 11.39
N ARG A 60 -2.35 14.00 10.18
CA ARG A 60 -1.26 14.37 9.26
C ARG A 60 0.13 14.29 9.91
N THR A 61 0.36 13.20 10.64
CA THR A 61 1.64 12.89 11.27
C THR A 61 2.69 12.39 10.27
N GLU A 62 2.31 12.16 9.01
CA GLU A 62 3.15 11.65 7.92
C GLU A 62 3.70 10.24 8.19
N LYS A 63 3.04 9.51 9.09
CA LYS A 63 3.32 8.11 9.40
C LYS A 63 2.05 7.38 9.79
N ILE A 64 1.97 6.09 9.43
CA ILE A 64 0.86 5.22 9.79
C ILE A 64 1.42 4.02 10.54
N ALA A 65 0.78 3.61 11.64
CA ALA A 65 1.20 2.41 12.34
C ALA A 65 0.89 1.16 11.51
N ILE A 66 1.84 0.24 11.42
CA ILE A 66 1.65 -1.04 10.69
C ILE A 66 0.40 -1.80 11.17
N PRO A 67 0.11 -1.88 12.50
CA PRO A 67 -1.13 -2.50 12.96
C PRO A 67 -2.39 -1.82 12.42
N ASP A 68 -2.41 -0.50 12.28
CA ASP A 68 -3.58 0.22 11.74
C ASP A 68 -3.81 -0.12 10.27
N ILE A 69 -2.72 -0.25 9.49
CA ILE A 69 -2.78 -0.71 8.10
C ILE A 69 -3.37 -2.12 8.03
N LEU A 70 -2.89 -3.04 8.87
CA LEU A 70 -3.36 -4.43 8.90
C LEU A 70 -4.82 -4.55 9.38
N CYS A 71 -5.21 -3.80 10.40
CA CYS A 71 -6.57 -3.83 10.97
C CYS A 71 -7.60 -3.10 10.10
N SER A 72 -7.17 -2.16 9.24
CA SER A 72 -8.08 -1.38 8.39
C SER A 72 -8.80 -2.21 7.31
N GLY A 73 -8.28 -3.39 6.97
CA GLY A 73 -8.75 -4.20 5.84
C GLY A 73 -8.54 -3.53 4.47
N PHE A 74 -7.82 -2.40 4.40
CA PHE A 74 -7.53 -1.74 3.13
C PHE A 74 -6.62 -2.58 2.25
N LEU A 75 -5.64 -3.26 2.85
CA LEU A 75 -4.78 -4.17 2.11
C LEU A 75 -5.57 -5.34 1.55
N ASP A 76 -6.49 -5.92 2.34
CA ASP A 76 -7.37 -6.97 1.86
C ASP A 76 -8.20 -6.49 0.68
N LYS A 77 -8.83 -5.31 0.75
CA LYS A 77 -9.59 -4.74 -0.38
C LYS A 77 -8.72 -4.43 -1.62
N LEU A 78 -7.49 -4.00 -1.41
CA LEU A 78 -6.53 -3.74 -2.48
C LEU A 78 -6.10 -5.07 -3.15
N LEU A 79 -5.95 -6.13 -2.35
CA LEU A 79 -5.59 -7.47 -2.80
C LEU A 79 -6.78 -8.29 -3.31
N GLU A 80 -8.01 -8.00 -2.89
CA GLU A 80 -9.23 -8.74 -3.26
C GLU A 80 -9.52 -8.69 -4.76
N VAL A 81 -8.94 -7.70 -5.45
CA VAL A 81 -8.82 -7.62 -6.91
C VAL A 81 -8.19 -8.90 -7.53
N HIS A 82 -7.53 -9.73 -6.72
CA HIS A 82 -6.97 -11.04 -7.07
C HIS A 82 -8.00 -12.17 -7.20
N ASN A 83 -9.16 -12.13 -6.53
CA ASN A 83 -10.00 -13.32 -6.33
C ASN A 83 -11.32 -13.40 -7.12
N PHE A 84 -11.55 -12.52 -8.11
CA PHE A 84 -12.70 -12.65 -9.03
C PHE A 84 -12.35 -13.44 -10.30
N ASN A 85 -11.82 -14.65 -10.13
CA ASN A 85 -11.73 -15.67 -11.18
C ASN A 85 -11.96 -17.05 -10.58
N HIS A 86 -13.20 -17.34 -10.20
CA HIS A 86 -13.74 -18.69 -10.19
C HIS A 86 -15.22 -18.68 -10.54
#